data_AF-A0A4Y8IC41-F1
#
_entry.id   AF-A0A4Y8IC41-F1
#
_cell.length_a   1.000
_cell.length_b   1.000
_cell.length_c   1.000
_cell.angle_alpha   90.00
_cell.angle_beta   90.00
_cell.angle_gamma   90.00
#
_symmetry.space_group_name_H-M   'P 1'
#
loop_
_entity.id
_entity.type
_entity.pdbx_description
1 polymer ?
#
loop_
_entity_poly.entity_id
_entity_poly.type
_entity_poly.pdbx_seq_one_letter_code
_entity_poly.pdbx_strand_id
1 'polypeptide(L)'
;SEQVMALIREIAADEGLTVVCSLHQVDLAISWADRIVGLRHGEVVLDTPTGDLTKAQVMEIYGRVATTTAEIRAVQEELVEAAAQVAAS
;
A
#
# COMPACT_ATOMS: atom_id res chain seq x y z
N SER A 1 15.99 -6.48 3.55
CA SER A 1 14.82 -6.05 4.36
C SER A 1 14.35 -7.11 5.34
N GLU A 2 14.48 -8.42 5.05
CA GLU A 2 14.03 -9.51 5.94
C GLU A 2 14.61 -9.48 7.35
N GLN A 3 15.90 -9.16 7.49
CA GLN A 3 16.56 -9.11 8.81
C GLN A 3 15.97 -8.04 9.74
N VAL A 4 15.53 -6.91 9.18
CA VAL A 4 14.85 -5.85 9.92
C VAL A 4 13.44 -6.30 10.33
N MET A 5 12.72 -6.97 9.42
CA MET A 5 11.40 -7.53 9.72
C MET A 5 11.45 -8.60 10.81
N ALA A 6 12.49 -9.44 10.80
CA ALA A 6 12.73 -10.44 11.83
C ALA A 6 12.90 -9.79 13.22
N LEU A 7 13.76 -8.77 13.31
CA LEU A 7 14.00 -8.06 14.56
C LEU A 7 12.73 -7.35 15.07
N ILE A 8 11.99 -6.69 14.19
CA ILE A 8 10.74 -6.03 14.54
C ILE A 8 9.72 -7.05 15.09
N ARG A 9 9.61 -8.21 14.46
CA ARG A 9 8.69 -9.27 14.89
C ARG A 9 9.08 -9.85 16.25
N GLU A 10 10.37 -10.05 16.49
CA GLU A 10 10.89 -10.55 17.77
C GLU A 10 10.56 -9.58 18.91
N ILE A 11 10.92 -8.30 18.76
CA ILE A 11 10.62 -7.26 19.77
C ILE A 11 9.12 -7.15 20.00
N ALA A 12 8.33 -7.15 18.92
CA ALA A 12 6.88 -7.01 19.04
C ALA A 12 6.24 -8.20 19.76
N ALA A 13 6.75 -9.43 19.54
CA ALA A 13 6.28 -10.62 20.22
C ALA A 13 6.65 -10.62 21.71
N ASP A 14 7.90 -10.24 22.03
CA ASP A 14 8.40 -10.22 23.40
C ASP A 14 7.73 -9.13 24.26
N GLU A 15 7.47 -7.97 23.68
CA GLU A 15 6.87 -6.82 24.38
C GLU A 15 5.35 -6.72 24.21
N GLY A 16 4.73 -7.59 23.41
CA GLY A 16 3.29 -7.57 23.13
C GLY A 16 2.84 -6.32 22.34
N LEU A 17 3.69 -5.81 21.45
CA LEU A 17 3.43 -4.61 20.67
C LEU A 17 2.68 -4.90 19.38
N THR A 18 1.86 -3.95 18.94
CA THR A 18 1.25 -3.97 17.60
C THR A 18 2.14 -3.22 16.62
N VAL A 19 2.46 -3.85 15.49
CA VAL A 19 3.30 -3.27 14.43
C VAL A 19 2.44 -2.88 13.24
N VAL A 20 2.59 -1.64 12.78
CA VAL A 20 2.05 -1.17 11.51
C VAL A 20 3.23 -0.75 10.63
N CYS A 21 3.35 -1.36 9.45
CA CYS A 21 4.39 -1.03 8.49
C CYS A 21 3.80 -0.85 7.09
N SER A 22 4.36 0.10 6.34
CA SER A 22 4.05 0.29 4.93
C SER A 22 5.18 -0.31 4.11
N LEU A 23 4.84 -1.33 3.31
CA LEU A 23 5.81 -2.06 2.49
C LEU A 23 5.45 -1.89 1.02
N HIS A 24 6.44 -1.48 0.21
CA HIS A 24 6.28 -1.41 -1.23
C HIS A 24 6.37 -2.80 -1.90
N GLN A 25 7.12 -3.73 -1.28
CA GLN A 25 7.27 -5.09 -1.79
C GLN A 25 6.14 -5.98 -1.28
N VAL A 26 5.24 -6.35 -2.18
CA VAL A 26 4.03 -7.13 -1.87
C VAL A 26 4.37 -8.52 -1.33
N ASP A 27 5.33 -9.22 -1.93
CA ASP A 27 5.75 -10.56 -1.48
C ASP A 27 6.25 -10.55 -0.03
N LEU A 28 6.94 -9.47 0.37
CA LEU A 28 7.41 -9.30 1.73
C LEU A 28 6.24 -9.00 2.69
N ALA A 29 5.28 -8.16 2.28
CA ALA A 29 4.09 -7.87 3.07
C ALA A 29 3.27 -9.13 3.36
N ILE A 30 3.10 -10.00 2.37
CA ILE A 30 2.34 -11.25 2.54
C ILE A 30 3.08 -12.24 3.44
N SER A 31 4.40 -12.32 3.30
CA SER A 31 5.20 -13.27 4.06
C SER A 31 5.32 -12.89 5.55
N TRP A 32 5.14 -11.61 5.90
CA TRP A 32 5.43 -11.10 7.24
C TRP A 32 4.23 -10.49 7.98
N ALA A 33 3.21 -9.99 7.28
CA ALA A 33 2.05 -9.39 7.93
C ALA A 33 1.03 -10.46 8.31
N ASP A 34 0.29 -10.22 9.40
CA ASP A 34 -0.88 -11.03 9.78
C ASP A 34 -2.16 -10.56 9.06
N ARG A 35 -2.17 -9.30 8.60
CA ARG A 35 -3.29 -8.61 7.95
C ARG A 35 -2.76 -7.59 6.95
N ILE A 36 -3.37 -7.52 5.77
CA ILE A 36 -3.02 -6.55 4.73
C ILE A 36 -4.14 -5.53 4.59
N VAL A 37 -3.77 -4.26 4.59
CA VAL A 37 -4.66 -3.14 4.30
C VAL A 37 -4.20 -2.47 3.02
N GLY A 38 -5.06 -2.48 2.00
CA GLY A 38 -4.81 -1.81 0.72
C GLY A 38 -5.51 -0.46 0.68
N LEU A 39 -4.77 0.59 0.29
CA LEU A 39 -5.28 1.96 0.18
C LEU A 39 -5.28 2.42 -1.28
N ARG A 40 -6.35 3.10 -1.72
CA ARG A 40 -6.44 3.73 -3.05
C ARG A 40 -7.20 5.04 -2.94
N HIS A 41 -6.65 6.13 -3.49
CA HIS A 41 -7.23 7.48 -3.38
C HIS A 41 -7.61 7.91 -1.95
N GLY A 42 -6.83 7.47 -0.94
CA GLY A 42 -7.13 7.77 0.47
C GLY A 42 -8.20 6.88 1.11
N GLU A 43 -8.76 5.92 0.39
CA GLU A 43 -9.76 4.99 0.88
C GLU A 43 -9.20 3.57 1.06
N VAL A 44 -9.70 2.84 2.06
CA VAL A 44 -9.38 1.42 2.26
C VAL A 44 -10.17 0.59 1.26
N VAL A 45 -9.46 -0.04 0.32
CA VAL A 45 -10.05 -0.90 -0.71
C VAL A 45 -9.88 -2.39 -0.42
N LEU A 46 -9.03 -2.71 0.55
CA LEU A 46 -8.78 -4.08 1.00
C LEU A 46 -8.46 -4.08 2.47
N ASP A 47 -9.01 -5.06 3.17
CA ASP A 47 -8.73 -5.31 4.56
C ASP A 47 -8.92 -6.80 4.85
N THR A 48 -7.83 -7.57 4.91
CA THR A 48 -7.93 -9.04 4.92
C THR A 48 -6.76 -9.70 5.66
N PRO A 49 -7.00 -10.76 6.47
CA PRO A 49 -5.94 -11.60 7.02
C PRO A 49 -5.08 -12.22 5.91
N THR A 50 -3.77 -12.33 6.12
CA THR A 50 -2.87 -12.93 5.12
C THR A 50 -3.15 -14.41 4.88
N GLY A 51 -3.64 -15.14 5.88
CA GLY A 51 -4.01 -16.55 5.75
C GLY A 51 -5.11 -16.83 4.73
N ASP A 52 -5.94 -15.83 4.43
CA ASP A 52 -7.07 -15.94 3.49
C ASP A 52 -6.72 -15.41 2.08
N LEU A 53 -5.49 -14.94 1.87
CA LEU A 53 -5.06 -14.36 0.60
C LEU A 53 -4.45 -15.40 -0.34
N THR A 54 -5.08 -15.58 -1.51
CA THR A 54 -4.48 -16.30 -2.62
C THR A 54 -3.56 -15.39 -3.45
N LYS A 55 -2.55 -15.98 -4.10
CA LYS A 55 -1.64 -15.26 -5.01
C LYS A 55 -2.38 -14.51 -6.14
N ALA A 56 -3.52 -15.04 -6.59
CA ALA A 56 -4.35 -14.37 -7.59
C ALA A 56 -5.02 -13.10 -7.04
N GLN A 57 -5.60 -13.18 -5.84
CA GLN A 57 -6.18 -12.02 -5.16
C GLN A 57 -5.12 -10.95 -4.88
N VAL A 58 -3.92 -11.37 -4.49
CA VAL A 58 -2.76 -10.47 -4.29
C VAL A 58 -2.42 -9.69 -5.57
N MET A 59 -2.34 -10.36 -6.71
CA MET A 59 -2.02 -9.71 -7.99
C MET A 59 -3.16 -8.79 -8.45
N GLU A 60 -4.42 -9.16 -8.17
CA GLU A 60 -5.57 -8.28 -8.39
C GLU A 60 -5.51 -7.04 -7.49
N ILE A 61 -5.16 -7.20 -6.22
CA ILE A 61 -4.93 -6.10 -5.27
C ILE A 61 -3.83 -5.18 -5.78
N TYR A 62 -2.69 -5.73 -6.23
CA TYR A 62 -1.62 -4.93 -6.81
C TYR A 62 -2.09 -4.15 -8.03
N GLY A 63 -2.86 -4.76 -8.93
CA GLY A 63 -3.41 -4.07 -10.10
C GLY A 63 -4.42 -2.96 -9.76
N ARG A 64 -5.15 -3.09 -8.64
CA ARG A 64 -6.13 -2.09 -8.17
C ARG A 64 -5.49 -0.95 -7.37
N VAL A 65 -4.42 -1.24 -6.63
CA VAL A 65 -3.72 -0.30 -5.74
C VAL A 65 -2.55 0.40 -6.44
N ALA A 66 -1.91 -0.25 -7.41
CA ALA A 66 -0.92 0.42 -8.25
C ALA A 66 -1.64 1.48 -9.07
N THR A 67 -1.41 2.75 -8.73
CA THR A 67 -1.84 3.86 -9.58
C THR A 67 -1.30 3.62 -10.97
N THR A 68 -2.19 3.46 -11.95
CA THR A 68 -1.75 3.30 -13.33
C THR A 68 -1.04 4.59 -13.75
N THR A 69 -0.02 4.48 -14.60
CA THR A 69 0.65 5.67 -15.15
C THR A 69 -0.35 6.62 -15.83
N ALA A 70 -1.45 6.09 -16.34
CA ALA A 70 -2.57 6.85 -16.89
C ALA A 70 -3.30 7.69 -15.83
N GLU A 71 -3.56 7.15 -14.64
CA GLU A 71 -4.20 7.88 -13.54
C GLU A 71 -3.27 8.93 -12.93
N ILE A 72 -1.96 8.64 -12.82
CA ILE A 72 -0.96 9.66 -12.42
C ILE A 72 -0.99 10.83 -13.41
N ARG A 73 -1.00 10.52 -14.71
CA ARG A 73 -1.01 11.53 -15.77
C ARG A 73 -2.28 12.38 -15.76
N ALA A 74 -3.44 11.77 -15.55
CA ALA A 74 -4.71 12.50 -15.48
C ALA A 74 -4.75 13.50 -14.31
N VAL A 75 -4.31 13.10 -13.12
CA VAL A 75 -4.21 14.01 -11.95
C VAL A 75 -3.19 15.12 -12.23
N GLN A 76 -2.10 14.81 -12.91
CA GLN A 76 -1.06 15.78 -13.24
C GLN A 76 -1.54 16.80 -14.29
N GLU A 77 -2.34 16.38 -15.27
CA GLU A 77 -2.97 17.26 -16.26
C GLU A 77 -4.00 18.20 -15.60
N GLU A 78 -4.85 17.68 -14.72
CA GLU A 78 -5.86 18.48 -13.98
C GLU A 78 -5.21 19.51 -13.04
N LEU A 79 -4.12 19.14 -12.35
CA LEU A 79 -3.35 20.06 -11.52
C LEU A 79 -2.65 21.16 -12.34
N VAL A 80 -2.18 20.84 -13.55
CA VAL A 80 -1.55 21.81 -14.46
C VAL A 80 -2.59 22.81 -14.98
N GLU A 81 -3.80 22.36 -15.33
CA GLU A 81 -4.90 23.25 -15.72
C GLU A 81 -5.33 24.17 -14.58
N ALA A 82 -5.52 23.61 -13.37
CA ALA A 82 -5.87 24.39 -12.19
C ALA A 82 -4.81 25.47 -11.88
N ALA A 83 -3.52 25.14 -11.99
CA ALA A 83 -2.43 26.08 -11.80
C ALA A 83 -2.40 27.18 -12.86
N ALA A 84 -2.68 26.85 -14.12
CA ALA A 84 -2.76 27.83 -15.21
C ALA A 84 -3.92 28.83 -15.01
N GLN A 85 -5.04 28.36 -14.46
CA GLN A 85 -6.22 29.17 -14.20
C GLN A 85 -6.00 30.18 -13.05
N VAL A 86 -5.26 29.78 -12.02
CA VAL A 86 -4.85 30.65 -10.90
C VAL A 86 -3.82 31.69 -11.34
N ALA A 87 -2.91 31.35 -12.27
CA ALA A 87 -1.93 32.29 -12.80
C ALA A 87 -2.54 33.35 -13.74
N ALA A 88 -3.74 33.11 -14.26
CA ALA A 88 -4.46 34.01 -15.17
C ALA A 88 -5.41 34.99 -14.45
N SER A 89 -5.53 34.89 -13.12
CA SER A 89 -6.31 35.79 -12.24
C SER A 89 -5.42 36.71 -11.42
#